data_AF-A0A2V8CQX7-F1
#
_entry.id   AF-A0A2V8CQX7-F1
#
_cell.length_a   1.000
_cell.length_b   1.000
_cell.length_c   1.000
_cell.angle_alpha   90.00
_cell.angle_beta   90.00
_cell.angle_gamma   90.00
#
_symmetry.space_group_name_H-M   'P 1'
#
loop_
_entity.id
_entity.type
_entity.pdbx_description
1 polymer ?
#
loop_
_entity_poly.entity_id
_entity_poly.type
_entity_poly.pdbx_seq_one_letter_code
_entity_poly.pdbx_strand_id
1 'polypeptide(L)'
;MLAVALLSFLATPGSALSSLHLGPLPGTLTLFAGAAALQLVPLPFEWLQTASPHAPDVVRALDLALLAHPDRHPLSIAPPLTAIGLTLFASFALLVVGTARLSTMRGARGLAHAIASIGVLLAMAGIIQKPLFTGKIYGFWTPEAAGEPFGPFVNKNHFAGWMVMALPLTLGLLCGGIARGMRHVKPDVRDRLLWLSSPEANRLVLLAVASAVMALALVLTMSRSGISATMLALALTSVVASRRLGTRTRRTIVTGYLVFMVVVVAAWVGVDTIGTRFASADWSELNGRRGAWADAAGIASKFPLTGTGLNTYGVATLFYQHHDLAYHYAEAHNDYLQLAAEG
;
A
#
# COMPACT_ATOMS: atom_id res chain seq x y z
N MET A 1 1.92 5.48 4.17
CA MET A 1 3.21 5.18 3.50
C MET A 1 3.83 6.39 2.82
N LEU A 2 3.12 7.15 1.96
CA LEU A 2 3.61 8.45 1.46
C LEU A 2 3.99 9.39 2.63
N ALA A 3 3.22 9.37 3.71
CA ALA A 3 3.54 10.05 4.97
C ALA A 3 4.86 9.55 5.61
N VAL A 4 5.20 8.26 5.54
CA VAL A 4 6.43 7.68 6.13
C VAL A 4 7.67 8.00 5.27
N ALA A 5 7.52 8.00 3.95
CA ALA A 5 8.55 8.48 3.02
C ALA A 5 8.75 10.01 3.12
N LEU A 6 7.68 10.75 3.40
CA LEU A 6 7.77 12.16 3.78
C LEU A 6 8.48 12.30 5.14
N LEU A 7 8.19 11.46 6.13
CA LEU A 7 8.78 11.47 7.48
C LEU A 7 10.29 11.20 7.50
N SER A 8 10.80 10.32 6.64
CA SER A 8 12.26 10.12 6.50
C SER A 8 12.95 11.34 5.86
N PHE A 9 12.22 12.11 5.04
CA PHE A 9 12.66 13.40 4.49
C PHE A 9 12.52 14.58 5.48
N LEU A 10 11.59 14.49 6.44
CA LEU A 10 11.32 15.50 7.47
C LEU A 10 12.40 15.56 8.58
N ALA A 11 13.24 14.54 8.72
CA ALA A 11 14.25 14.48 9.78
C ALA A 11 15.48 15.35 9.48
N THR A 12 15.40 16.65 9.77
CA THR A 12 16.56 17.53 9.99
C THR A 12 17.27 17.12 11.29
N PRO A 13 18.62 17.11 11.33
CA PRO A 13 19.34 16.95 12.58
C PRO A 13 19.34 18.30 13.30
N GLY A 14 18.47 18.50 14.29
CA GLY A 14 18.70 19.55 15.29
C GLY A 14 17.50 20.35 15.80
N SER A 15 16.34 20.37 15.14
CA SER A 15 15.18 21.11 15.68
C SER A 15 13.86 20.64 15.08
N ALA A 16 12.86 20.44 15.94
CA ALA A 16 11.47 20.05 15.67
C ALA A 16 11.14 18.55 15.47
N LEU A 17 11.77 17.65 16.23
CA LEU A 17 11.21 16.29 16.47
C LEU A 17 10.18 16.26 17.63
N SER A 18 9.89 17.40 18.27
CA SER A 18 9.03 17.48 19.45
C SER A 18 7.53 17.56 19.19
N SER A 19 7.06 17.57 17.94
CA SER A 19 5.61 17.60 17.69
C SER A 19 5.21 16.89 16.40
N LEU A 20 5.58 15.63 16.26
CA LEU A 20 4.64 14.73 15.63
C LEU A 20 3.45 14.63 16.58
N HIS A 21 2.45 15.47 16.36
CA HIS A 21 1.12 15.30 16.96
C HIS A 21 0.56 14.00 16.39
N LEU A 22 1.03 12.87 16.93
CA LEU A 22 0.45 11.55 16.75
C LEU A 22 -0.81 11.43 17.61
N GLY A 23 -1.17 12.44 18.41
CA GLY A 23 -2.41 12.49 19.19
C GLY A 23 -3.68 12.06 18.42
N PRO A 24 -3.94 12.54 17.19
CA PRO A 24 -5.14 12.15 16.45
C PRO A 24 -5.06 10.74 15.86
N LEU A 25 -3.87 10.11 15.74
CA LEU A 25 -3.76 8.79 15.11
C LEU A 25 -4.40 7.68 15.99
N PRO A 26 -4.05 7.49 17.27
CA PRO A 26 -4.79 6.59 18.14
C PRO A 26 -6.27 6.99 18.25
N GLY A 27 -6.58 8.29 18.34
CA GLY A 27 -7.96 8.76 18.44
C GLY A 27 -8.83 8.33 17.25
N THR A 28 -8.32 8.51 16.02
CA THR A 28 -9.03 8.10 14.80
C THR A 28 -9.15 6.58 14.66
N LEU A 29 -8.10 5.84 15.01
CA LEU A 29 -8.15 4.37 14.99
C LEU A 29 -9.11 3.82 16.06
N THR A 30 -9.14 4.40 17.25
CA THR A 30 -10.10 4.04 18.30
C THR A 30 -11.52 4.40 17.89
N LEU A 31 -11.74 5.54 17.24
CA LEU A 31 -13.05 5.91 16.71
C LEU A 31 -13.54 4.89 15.67
N PHE A 32 -12.67 4.48 14.75
CA PHE A 32 -12.97 3.45 13.77
C PHE A 32 -13.29 2.09 14.43
N ALA A 33 -12.46 1.64 15.38
CA ALA A 33 -12.72 0.42 16.14
C ALA A 33 -14.04 0.50 16.92
N GLY A 34 -14.38 1.67 17.47
CA GLY A 34 -15.65 1.92 18.13
C GLY A 34 -16.83 1.78 17.17
N ALA A 35 -16.73 2.37 15.98
CA ALA A 35 -17.76 2.23 14.94
C ALA A 35 -17.97 0.76 14.52
N ALA A 36 -16.88 0.03 14.28
CA ALA A 36 -16.94 -1.41 13.96
C ALA A 36 -17.47 -2.25 15.13
N ALA A 37 -17.14 -1.90 16.38
CA ALA A 37 -17.69 -2.57 17.56
C ALA A 37 -19.19 -2.30 17.75
N LEU A 38 -19.68 -1.12 17.38
CA LEU A 38 -21.11 -0.82 17.38
C LEU A 38 -21.90 -1.73 16.43
N GLN A 39 -21.29 -2.20 15.34
CA GLN A 39 -21.93 -3.17 14.43
C GLN A 39 -22.24 -4.52 15.10
N LEU A 40 -21.59 -4.83 16.22
CA LEU A 40 -21.78 -6.07 17.00
C LEU A 40 -22.79 -5.93 18.15
N VAL A 41 -23.31 -4.73 18.42
CA VAL A 41 -24.26 -4.51 19.52
C VAL A 41 -25.63 -5.08 19.13
N PRO A 42 -26.20 -6.04 19.88
CA PRO A 42 -27.52 -6.58 19.58
C PRO A 42 -28.60 -5.52 19.80
N LEU A 43 -29.32 -5.15 18.74
CA LEU A 43 -30.41 -4.19 18.79
C LEU A 43 -31.77 -4.90 18.65
N PRO A 44 -32.85 -4.30 19.16
CA PRO A 44 -34.21 -4.74 18.83
C PRO A 44 -34.39 -4.77 17.31
N PHE A 45 -35.10 -5.79 16.80
CA PHE A 45 -35.23 -5.99 15.36
C PHE A 45 -35.90 -4.82 14.62
N GLU A 46 -36.77 -4.06 15.29
CA GLU A 46 -37.37 -2.82 14.77
C GLU A 46 -36.32 -1.73 14.48
N TRP A 47 -35.31 -1.63 15.34
CA TRP A 47 -34.23 -0.64 15.18
C TRP A 47 -33.30 -1.06 14.05
N LEU A 48 -33.07 -2.36 13.88
CA LEU A 48 -32.33 -2.90 12.74
C LEU A 48 -33.00 -2.54 11.41
N GLN A 49 -34.32 -2.73 11.30
CA GLN A 49 -35.08 -2.37 10.08
C GLN A 49 -34.96 -0.87 9.74
N THR A 50 -34.89 -0.01 10.75
CA THR A 50 -34.77 1.44 10.54
C THR A 50 -33.35 1.83 10.15
N ALA A 51 -32.33 1.25 10.81
CA ALA A 51 -30.92 1.57 10.56
C ALA A 51 -30.38 0.94 9.27
N SER A 52 -30.87 -0.26 8.92
CA SER A 52 -30.42 -1.04 7.77
C SER A 52 -31.61 -1.81 7.17
N PRO A 53 -32.42 -1.17 6.30
CA PRO A 53 -33.66 -1.76 5.78
C PRO A 53 -33.48 -3.09 5.06
N HIS A 54 -32.31 -3.31 4.45
CA HIS A 54 -31.99 -4.50 3.68
C HIS A 54 -31.26 -5.60 4.47
N ALA A 55 -30.80 -5.33 5.70
CA ALA A 55 -30.17 -6.35 6.55
C ALA A 55 -31.13 -7.48 6.96
N PRO A 56 -32.40 -7.20 7.36
CA PRO A 56 -33.38 -8.23 7.72
C PRO A 56 -33.54 -9.34 6.67
N ASP A 57 -33.56 -8.99 5.39
CA ASP A 57 -33.76 -9.96 4.31
C ASP A 57 -32.58 -10.93 4.19
N VAL A 58 -31.36 -10.39 4.30
CA VAL A 58 -30.12 -11.17 4.28
C VAL A 58 -30.02 -12.05 5.54
N VAL A 59 -30.27 -11.46 6.71
CA VAL A 59 -30.16 -12.15 8.00
C VAL A 59 -31.17 -13.31 8.09
N ARG A 60 -32.42 -13.12 7.68
CA ARG A 60 -33.43 -14.20 7.66
C ARG A 60 -33.05 -15.33 6.70
N ALA A 61 -32.36 -15.02 5.61
CA ALA A 61 -31.90 -16.02 4.65
C ALA A 61 -30.70 -16.84 5.19
N LEU A 62 -29.90 -16.25 6.09
CA LEU A 62 -28.70 -16.88 6.66
C LEU A 62 -28.96 -17.58 8.01
N ASP A 63 -29.85 -17.04 8.84
CA ASP A 63 -30.13 -17.54 10.19
C ASP A 63 -31.59 -18.01 10.33
N LEU A 64 -31.77 -19.32 10.16
CA LEU A 64 -33.06 -20.00 10.32
C LEU A 64 -33.58 -19.97 11.77
N ALA A 65 -32.70 -19.79 12.77
CA ALA A 65 -33.11 -19.71 14.17
C ALA A 65 -33.75 -18.36 14.49
N LEU A 66 -33.35 -17.30 13.77
CA LEU A 66 -33.96 -15.97 13.89
C LEU A 66 -35.41 -15.94 13.37
N LEU A 67 -35.79 -16.87 12.50
CA LEU A 67 -37.19 -17.04 12.07
C LEU A 67 -38.08 -17.53 13.22
N ALA A 68 -37.51 -18.16 14.25
CA ALA A 68 -38.26 -18.67 15.38
C ALA A 68 -38.46 -17.62 16.50
N HIS A 69 -37.47 -16.74 16.74
CA HIS A 69 -37.52 -15.72 17.81
C HIS A 69 -36.76 -14.42 17.41
N PRO A 70 -37.38 -13.50 16.67
CA PRO A 70 -36.72 -12.31 16.14
C PRO A 70 -36.64 -11.18 17.17
N ASP A 71 -36.05 -11.42 18.35
CA ASP A 71 -36.05 -10.41 19.41
C ASP A 71 -34.91 -9.40 19.21
N ARG A 72 -33.68 -9.89 18.98
CA ARG A 72 -32.49 -9.03 18.89
C ARG A 72 -31.47 -9.58 17.89
N HIS A 73 -30.90 -8.70 17.09
CA HIS A 73 -29.81 -9.03 16.16
C HIS A 73 -28.82 -7.87 16.05
N PRO A 74 -27.51 -8.12 15.89
CA PRO A 74 -26.53 -7.06 15.60
C PRO A 74 -26.80 -6.35 14.27
N LEU A 75 -26.17 -5.19 14.04
CA LEU A 75 -26.25 -4.48 12.75
C LEU A 75 -25.51 -5.24 11.63
N SER A 76 -24.42 -5.95 11.99
CA SER A 76 -23.69 -6.78 11.04
C SER A 76 -24.53 -7.97 10.56
N ILE A 77 -24.51 -8.24 9.25
CA ILE A 77 -25.17 -9.41 8.64
C ILE A 77 -24.46 -10.73 8.98
N ALA A 78 -23.19 -10.66 9.42
CA ALA A 78 -22.40 -11.81 9.83
C ALA A 78 -21.51 -11.44 11.03
N PRO A 79 -22.09 -11.37 12.26
CA PRO A 79 -21.38 -10.89 13.45
C PRO A 79 -20.05 -11.60 13.75
N PRO A 80 -19.90 -12.93 13.56
CA PRO A 80 -18.62 -13.60 13.75
C PRO A 80 -17.52 -13.07 12.81
N LEU A 81 -17.84 -12.76 11.56
CA LEU A 81 -16.88 -12.23 10.59
C LEU A 81 -16.49 -10.78 10.93
N THR A 82 -17.44 -9.98 11.41
CA THR A 82 -17.16 -8.63 11.91
C THR A 82 -16.28 -8.64 13.16
N ALA A 83 -16.45 -9.59 14.06
CA ALA A 83 -15.54 -9.76 15.20
C ALA A 83 -14.10 -10.12 14.77
N ILE A 84 -13.96 -10.97 13.75
CA ILE A 84 -12.67 -11.28 13.12
C ILE A 84 -12.08 -10.01 12.48
N GLY A 85 -12.87 -9.30 11.68
CA GLY A 85 -12.47 -8.04 11.05
C GLY A 85 -11.99 -7.00 12.07
N LEU A 86 -12.70 -6.85 13.19
CA LEU A 86 -12.34 -5.95 14.28
C LEU A 86 -11.03 -6.36 14.95
N THR A 87 -10.81 -7.67 15.14
CA THR A 87 -9.56 -8.19 15.72
C THR A 87 -8.37 -7.97 14.79
N LEU A 88 -8.55 -8.19 13.49
CA LEU A 88 -7.55 -7.89 12.47
C LEU A 88 -7.23 -6.39 12.45
N PHE A 89 -8.27 -5.54 12.42
CA PHE A 89 -8.12 -4.09 12.49
C PHE A 89 -7.36 -3.66 13.74
N ALA A 90 -7.75 -4.14 14.93
CA ALA A 90 -7.10 -3.81 16.18
C ALA A 90 -5.62 -4.24 16.19
N SER A 91 -5.30 -5.42 15.65
CA SER A 91 -3.93 -5.91 15.52
C SER A 91 -3.08 -5.01 14.61
N PHE A 92 -3.61 -4.61 13.45
CA PHE A 92 -2.92 -3.68 12.55
C PHE A 92 -2.84 -2.26 13.11
N ALA A 93 -3.87 -1.78 13.81
CA ALA A 93 -3.87 -0.49 14.48
C ALA A 93 -2.79 -0.43 15.56
N LEU A 94 -2.66 -1.49 16.37
CA LEU A 94 -1.57 -1.62 17.35
C LEU A 94 -0.20 -1.65 16.68
N LEU A 95 -0.04 -2.38 15.58
CA LEU A 95 1.20 -2.39 14.80
C LEU A 95 1.55 -0.99 14.28
N VAL A 96 0.57 -0.26 13.73
CA VAL A 96 0.77 1.10 13.19
C VAL A 96 1.12 2.08 14.30
N VAL A 97 0.39 2.09 15.42
CA VAL A 97 0.67 2.95 16.56
C VAL A 97 2.02 2.62 17.18
N GLY A 98 2.32 1.34 17.39
CA GLY A 98 3.61 0.86 17.91
C GLY A 98 4.77 1.28 17.00
N THR A 99 4.63 1.10 15.69
CA THR A 99 5.64 1.50 14.71
C THR A 99 5.84 3.01 14.67
N ALA A 100 4.75 3.80 14.73
CA ALA A 100 4.81 5.26 14.76
C ALA A 100 5.49 5.77 16.03
N ARG A 101 5.16 5.21 17.19
CA ARG A 101 5.79 5.54 18.48
C ARG A 101 7.26 5.16 18.49
N LEU A 102 7.61 3.95 18.06
CA LEU A 102 9.00 3.50 17.97
C LEU A 102 9.82 4.37 17.02
N SER A 103 9.25 4.76 15.88
CA SER A 103 9.89 5.66 14.91
C SER A 103 10.09 7.07 15.45
N THR A 104 9.23 7.52 16.37
CA THR A 104 9.38 8.82 17.05
C THR A 104 10.48 8.77 18.11
N MET A 105 10.58 7.67 18.87
CA MET A 105 11.58 7.52 19.93
C MET A 105 12.99 7.18 19.40
N ARG A 106 13.11 6.21 18.48
CA ARG A 106 14.39 5.71 17.95
C ARG A 106 14.77 6.34 16.61
N GLY A 107 13.88 7.12 16.02
CA GLY A 107 14.03 7.67 14.67
C GLY A 107 13.60 6.69 13.57
N ALA A 108 13.05 7.23 12.49
CA ALA A 108 12.55 6.43 11.35
C ALA A 108 13.65 5.82 10.45
N ARG A 109 14.93 6.19 10.67
CA ARG A 109 16.03 5.76 9.77
C ARG A 109 16.30 4.26 9.85
N GLY A 110 16.24 3.66 11.04
CA GLY A 110 16.48 2.21 11.19
C GLY A 110 15.44 1.39 10.44
N LEU A 111 14.16 1.72 10.64
CA LEU A 111 13.05 1.11 9.91
C LEU A 111 13.19 1.31 8.39
N ALA A 112 13.60 2.51 7.96
CA ALA A 112 13.80 2.77 6.54
C ALA A 112 14.92 1.92 5.93
N HIS A 113 16.02 1.71 6.64
CA HIS A 113 17.08 0.80 6.16
C HIS A 113 16.58 -0.65 6.13
N ALA A 114 15.81 -1.09 7.13
CA ALA A 114 15.24 -2.44 7.13
C ALA A 114 14.31 -2.66 5.92
N ILE A 115 13.42 -1.70 5.64
CA ILE A 115 12.52 -1.76 4.46
C ILE A 115 13.33 -1.73 3.16
N ALA A 116 14.37 -0.90 3.07
CA ALA A 116 15.26 -0.85 1.90
C ALA A 116 15.98 -2.19 1.68
N SER A 117 16.50 -2.80 2.74
CA SER A 117 17.15 -4.11 2.71
C SER A 117 16.20 -5.21 2.26
N ILE A 118 14.99 -5.28 2.83
CA ILE A 118 13.97 -6.24 2.38
C ILE A 118 13.58 -5.95 0.93
N GLY A 119 13.41 -4.68 0.56
CA GLY A 119 13.08 -4.25 -0.79
C GLY A 119 14.08 -4.76 -1.83
N VAL A 120 15.38 -4.56 -1.61
CA VAL A 120 16.41 -5.04 -2.54
C VAL A 120 16.51 -6.56 -2.57
N LEU A 121 16.38 -7.25 -1.43
CA LEU A 121 16.40 -8.71 -1.38
C LEU A 121 15.24 -9.32 -2.18
N LEU A 122 14.03 -8.78 -2.01
CA LEU A 122 12.87 -9.24 -2.78
C LEU A 122 13.00 -8.90 -4.27
N ALA A 123 13.56 -7.74 -4.60
CA ALA A 123 13.85 -7.36 -5.98
C ALA A 123 14.84 -8.31 -6.65
N MET A 124 15.93 -8.67 -5.99
CA MET A 124 16.87 -9.67 -6.48
C MET A 124 16.20 -11.03 -6.65
N ALA A 125 15.43 -11.48 -5.65
CA ALA A 125 14.70 -12.74 -5.73
C ALA A 125 13.76 -12.77 -6.94
N GLY A 126 13.01 -11.69 -7.20
CA GLY A 126 12.12 -11.60 -8.35
C GLY A 126 12.85 -11.56 -9.71
N ILE A 127 13.95 -10.79 -9.80
CA ILE A 127 14.79 -10.72 -11.00
C ILE A 127 15.38 -12.08 -11.35
N ILE A 128 15.87 -12.83 -10.36
CA ILE A 128 16.46 -14.16 -10.53
C ILE A 128 15.39 -15.20 -10.82
N GLN A 129 14.26 -15.16 -10.11
CA GLN A 129 13.17 -16.13 -10.28
C GLN A 129 12.53 -16.03 -11.66
N LYS A 130 12.33 -14.83 -12.22
CA LYS A 130 11.60 -14.64 -13.47
C LYS A 130 12.13 -15.49 -14.65
N PRO A 131 13.43 -15.50 -15.00
CA PRO A 131 13.95 -16.35 -16.06
C PRO A 131 14.09 -17.83 -15.66
N LEU A 132 14.13 -18.15 -14.35
CA LEU A 132 14.31 -19.50 -13.82
C LEU A 132 12.99 -20.14 -13.36
N PHE A 133 11.85 -19.55 -13.68
CA PHE A 133 10.58 -19.95 -13.10
C PHE A 133 10.12 -21.31 -13.63
N THR A 134 10.05 -22.30 -12.75
CA THR A 134 9.66 -23.69 -13.06
C THR A 134 8.23 -24.01 -12.61
N GLY A 135 7.40 -22.99 -12.34
CA GLY A 135 6.08 -23.17 -11.73
C GLY A 135 6.08 -23.13 -10.19
N LYS A 136 7.26 -22.98 -9.56
CA LYS A 136 7.41 -22.92 -8.10
C LYS A 136 8.04 -21.61 -7.64
N ILE A 137 7.46 -20.98 -6.62
CA ILE A 137 8.07 -19.85 -5.90
C ILE A 137 9.21 -20.40 -5.04
N TYR A 138 10.35 -19.71 -5.07
CA TYR A 138 11.61 -20.15 -4.43
C TYR A 138 12.13 -21.54 -4.85
N GLY A 139 11.56 -22.14 -5.91
CA GLY A 139 11.92 -23.47 -6.38
C GLY A 139 11.27 -24.64 -5.63
N PHE A 140 10.55 -24.41 -4.54
CA PHE A 140 9.93 -25.48 -3.75
C PHE A 140 8.43 -25.30 -3.49
N TRP A 141 7.89 -24.08 -3.49
CA TRP A 141 6.49 -23.83 -3.16
C TRP A 141 5.63 -23.67 -4.40
N THR A 142 4.58 -24.48 -4.54
CA THR A 142 3.63 -24.39 -5.64
C THR A 142 2.44 -23.52 -5.22
N PRO A 143 2.12 -22.44 -5.97
CA PRO A 143 0.93 -21.65 -5.70
C PRO A 143 -0.36 -22.46 -5.86
N GLU A 144 -1.31 -22.29 -4.94
CA GLU A 144 -2.63 -22.92 -5.02
C GLU A 144 -3.50 -22.31 -6.13
N ALA A 145 -3.33 -21.01 -6.37
CA ALA A 145 -4.03 -20.29 -7.43
C ALA A 145 -3.10 -20.02 -8.62
N ALA A 146 -3.65 -20.13 -9.83
CA ALA A 146 -2.98 -19.67 -11.03
C ALA A 146 -2.70 -18.16 -10.92
N GLY A 147 -1.51 -17.75 -11.31
CA GLY A 147 -1.09 -16.34 -11.29
C GLY A 147 0.15 -16.14 -12.13
N GLU A 148 0.66 -14.92 -12.12
CA GLU A 148 1.96 -14.56 -12.69
C GLU A 148 2.90 -14.19 -11.54
N PRO A 149 3.65 -15.16 -10.97
CA PRO A 149 4.46 -14.90 -9.79
C PRO A 149 5.67 -14.03 -10.08
N PHE A 150 6.04 -13.20 -9.10
CA PHE A 150 7.27 -12.41 -9.15
C PHE A 150 7.89 -12.32 -7.76
N GLY A 151 9.06 -12.93 -7.59
CA GLY A 151 9.65 -13.14 -6.27
C GLY A 151 8.71 -13.96 -5.38
N PRO A 152 8.52 -13.61 -4.08
CA PRO A 152 7.61 -14.34 -3.21
C PRO A 152 6.12 -14.26 -3.56
N PHE A 153 5.73 -13.32 -4.42
CA PHE A 153 4.32 -13.00 -4.59
C PHE A 153 3.73 -13.83 -5.71
N VAL A 154 2.60 -14.48 -5.44
CA VAL A 154 1.78 -15.19 -6.45
C VAL A 154 1.32 -14.25 -7.57
N ASN A 155 1.09 -12.98 -7.22
CA ASN A 155 0.66 -11.94 -8.15
C ASN A 155 1.75 -10.87 -8.29
N LYS A 156 2.28 -10.68 -9.51
CA LYS A 156 3.26 -9.64 -9.84
C LYS A 156 2.82 -8.22 -9.46
N ASN A 157 1.52 -7.93 -9.46
CA ASN A 157 1.00 -6.62 -9.07
C ASN A 157 1.11 -6.38 -7.55
N HIS A 158 1.06 -7.44 -6.72
CA HIS A 158 1.33 -7.31 -5.28
C HIS A 158 2.80 -7.00 -5.01
N PHE A 159 3.71 -7.65 -5.74
CA PHE A 159 5.14 -7.29 -5.70
C PHE A 159 5.35 -5.83 -6.12
N ALA A 160 4.70 -5.38 -7.19
CA ALA A 160 4.78 -3.99 -7.64
C ALA A 160 4.28 -3.02 -6.55
N GLY A 161 3.19 -3.35 -5.86
CA GLY A 161 2.71 -2.60 -4.70
C GLY A 161 3.75 -2.50 -3.57
N TRP A 162 4.47 -3.58 -3.28
CA TRP A 162 5.59 -3.55 -2.33
C TRP A 162 6.72 -2.60 -2.78
N MET A 163 7.10 -2.62 -4.06
CA MET A 163 8.11 -1.72 -4.61
C MET A 163 7.68 -0.25 -4.57
N VAL A 164 6.40 0.06 -4.81
CA VAL A 164 5.83 1.42 -4.70
C VAL A 164 6.06 1.99 -3.29
N MET A 165 6.05 1.14 -2.25
CA MET A 165 6.30 1.57 -0.88
C MET A 165 7.79 1.69 -0.55
N ALA A 166 8.59 0.69 -0.95
CA ALA A 166 9.98 0.59 -0.54
C ALA A 166 10.91 1.53 -1.33
N LEU A 167 10.70 1.69 -2.64
CA LEU A 167 11.60 2.45 -3.51
C LEU A 167 11.67 3.95 -3.16
N PRO A 168 10.55 4.68 -2.94
CA PRO A 168 10.61 6.08 -2.53
C PRO A 168 11.33 6.28 -1.19
N LEU A 169 11.22 5.31 -0.27
CA LEU A 169 11.88 5.34 1.03
C LEU A 169 13.40 5.19 0.87
N THR A 170 13.87 4.23 0.06
CA THR A 170 15.29 4.02 -0.25
C THR A 170 15.89 5.26 -0.93
N LEU A 171 15.16 5.86 -1.87
CA LEU A 171 15.58 7.10 -2.52
C LEU A 171 15.63 8.28 -1.55
N GLY A 172 14.70 8.33 -0.58
CA GLY A 172 14.72 9.30 0.52
C GLY A 172 15.97 9.17 1.39
N LEU A 173 16.37 7.93 1.74
CA LEU A 173 17.62 7.66 2.45
C LEU A 173 18.84 8.11 1.66
N LEU A 174 18.89 7.79 0.37
CA LEU A 174 19.96 8.20 -0.53
C LEU A 174 20.07 9.72 -0.64
N CYS A 175 18.98 10.41 -0.99
CA CYS A 175 18.96 11.87 -1.13
C CYS A 175 19.32 12.57 0.18
N GLY A 176 18.76 12.10 1.29
CA GLY A 176 19.08 12.62 2.61
C GLY A 176 20.54 12.37 3.01
N GLY A 177 21.09 11.22 2.61
CA GLY A 177 22.47 10.84 2.82
C GLY A 177 23.46 11.70 2.02
N ILE A 178 23.23 11.87 0.71
CA ILE A 178 23.99 12.77 -0.17
C ILE A 178 24.00 14.18 0.41
N ALA A 179 22.82 14.69 0.77
CA ALA A 179 22.68 16.02 1.31
C ALA A 179 23.47 16.27 2.62
N ARG A 180 23.58 15.26 3.49
CA ARG A 180 24.36 15.35 4.72
C ARG A 180 25.85 15.17 4.46
N GLY A 181 26.22 14.18 3.64
CA GLY A 181 27.60 13.87 3.30
C GLY A 181 28.30 15.02 2.57
N MET A 182 27.60 15.69 1.65
CA MET A 182 28.16 16.80 0.88
C MET A 182 28.18 18.15 1.62
N ARG A 183 27.59 18.26 2.82
CA ARG A 183 27.50 19.56 3.53
C ARG A 183 28.86 20.18 3.85
N HIS A 184 29.86 19.34 4.12
CA HIS A 184 31.20 19.78 4.53
C HIS A 184 32.25 19.56 3.43
N VAL A 185 31.85 19.07 2.26
CA VAL A 185 32.75 18.84 1.13
C VAL A 185 32.91 20.16 0.38
N LYS A 186 34.14 20.66 0.28
CA LYS A 186 34.46 21.86 -0.48
C LYS A 186 34.10 21.65 -1.96
N PRO A 187 33.75 22.70 -2.72
CA PRO A 187 33.37 22.57 -4.11
C PRO A 187 34.53 22.20 -5.06
N ASP A 188 35.67 21.76 -4.55
CA ASP A 188 36.83 21.34 -5.32
C ASP A 188 36.70 19.89 -5.84
N VAL A 189 37.24 19.63 -7.03
CA VAL A 189 37.15 18.32 -7.70
C VAL A 189 37.91 17.25 -6.91
N ARG A 190 39.08 17.60 -6.37
CA ARG A 190 39.91 16.69 -5.56
C ARG A 190 39.18 16.26 -4.29
N ASP A 191 38.61 17.22 -3.57
CA ASP A 191 37.87 16.95 -2.32
C ASP A 191 36.62 16.10 -2.56
N ARG A 192 35.94 16.29 -3.70
CA ARG A 192 34.81 15.42 -4.11
C ARG A 192 35.24 14.00 -4.45
N LEU A 193 36.37 13.85 -5.16
CA LEU A 193 36.89 12.54 -5.53
C LEU A 193 37.34 11.76 -4.28
N LEU A 194 38.00 12.43 -3.34
CA LEU A 194 38.37 11.87 -2.04
C LEU A 194 37.13 11.47 -1.22
N TRP A 195 36.08 12.29 -1.24
CA TRP A 195 34.82 11.96 -0.58
C TRP A 195 34.16 10.71 -1.18
N LEU A 196 34.24 10.49 -2.49
CA LEU A 196 33.69 9.28 -3.13
C LEU A 196 34.32 7.98 -2.62
N SER A 197 35.57 8.02 -2.14
CA SER A 197 36.25 6.87 -1.53
C SER A 197 35.93 6.69 -0.04
N SER A 198 35.12 7.56 0.56
CA SER A 198 34.76 7.46 1.98
C SER A 198 33.77 6.31 2.26
N PRO A 199 33.79 5.73 3.48
CA PRO A 199 32.78 4.76 3.91
C PRO A 199 31.35 5.29 3.77
N GLU A 200 31.14 6.59 3.97
CA GLU A 200 29.85 7.26 3.80
C GLU A 200 29.40 7.22 2.34
N ALA A 201 30.28 7.57 1.39
CA ALA A 201 29.97 7.51 -0.03
C ALA A 201 29.70 6.08 -0.50
N ASN A 202 30.46 5.09 -0.01
CA ASN A 202 30.20 3.67 -0.32
C ASN A 202 28.79 3.23 0.10
N ARG A 203 28.30 3.67 1.28
CA ARG A 203 26.91 3.40 1.70
C ARG A 203 25.89 4.06 0.78
N LEU A 204 26.17 5.25 0.26
CA LEU A 204 25.30 5.93 -0.70
C LEU A 204 25.30 5.23 -2.06
N VAL A 205 26.45 4.72 -2.51
CA VAL A 205 26.54 3.88 -3.72
C VAL A 205 25.69 2.62 -3.55
N LEU A 206 25.76 1.93 -2.40
CA LEU A 206 24.92 0.76 -2.13
C LEU A 206 23.42 1.11 -2.16
N LEU A 207 23.01 2.24 -1.59
CA LEU A 207 21.62 2.69 -1.66
C LEU A 207 21.18 3.06 -3.07
N ALA A 208 22.07 3.62 -3.90
CA ALA A 208 21.81 3.91 -5.30
C ALA A 208 21.65 2.62 -6.12
N VAL A 209 22.54 1.64 -5.93
CA VAL A 209 22.43 0.32 -6.54
C VAL A 209 21.16 -0.39 -6.10
N ALA A 210 20.84 -0.40 -4.80
CA ALA A 210 19.60 -0.96 -4.28
C ALA A 210 18.37 -0.33 -4.92
N SER A 211 18.35 1.00 -5.05
CA SER A 211 17.26 1.72 -5.72
C SER A 211 17.13 1.34 -7.20
N ALA A 212 18.25 1.20 -7.91
CA ALA A 212 18.26 0.77 -9.31
C ALA A 212 17.74 -0.67 -9.48
N VAL A 213 18.17 -1.60 -8.62
CA VAL A 213 17.71 -3.00 -8.61
C VAL A 213 16.20 -3.07 -8.33
N MET A 214 15.71 -2.31 -7.34
CA MET A 214 14.29 -2.24 -7.01
C MET A 214 13.46 -1.64 -8.16
N ALA A 215 13.96 -0.58 -8.80
CA ALA A 215 13.29 0.03 -9.94
C ALA A 215 13.24 -0.92 -11.15
N LEU A 216 14.33 -1.64 -11.43
CA LEU A 216 14.37 -2.67 -12.45
C LEU A 216 13.36 -3.78 -12.18
N ALA A 217 13.33 -4.32 -10.95
CA ALA A 217 12.37 -5.34 -10.55
C ALA A 217 10.93 -4.86 -10.70
N LEU A 218 10.63 -3.62 -10.29
CA LEU A 218 9.31 -3.00 -10.50
C LEU A 218 8.93 -3.00 -11.98
N VAL A 219 9.81 -2.57 -12.88
CA VAL A 219 9.45 -2.56 -14.30
C VAL A 219 9.31 -3.97 -14.87
N LEU A 220 10.13 -4.92 -14.43
CA LEU A 220 10.01 -6.31 -14.85
C LEU A 220 8.69 -6.96 -14.44
N THR A 221 7.96 -6.41 -13.45
CA THR A 221 6.59 -6.85 -13.14
C THR A 221 5.58 -6.46 -14.20
N MET A 222 5.90 -5.49 -15.07
CA MET A 222 4.98 -4.93 -16.06
C MET A 222 3.66 -4.47 -15.44
N SER A 223 3.65 -4.06 -14.17
CA SER A 223 2.47 -3.55 -13.48
C SER A 223 2.26 -2.08 -13.82
N ARG A 224 1.29 -1.80 -14.71
CA ARG A 224 0.98 -0.44 -15.19
C ARG A 224 0.70 0.51 -14.02
N SER A 225 -0.21 0.12 -13.12
CA SER A 225 -0.53 0.92 -11.92
C SER A 225 0.65 1.04 -10.95
N GLY A 226 1.48 0.01 -10.79
CA GLY A 226 2.69 0.07 -9.96
C GLY A 226 3.72 1.07 -10.49
N ILE A 227 3.95 1.08 -11.81
CA ILE A 227 4.84 2.04 -12.47
C ILE A 227 4.28 3.46 -12.34
N SER A 228 3.00 3.67 -12.68
CA SER A 228 2.35 4.98 -12.60
C SER A 228 2.30 5.52 -11.17
N ALA A 229 1.97 4.68 -10.18
CA ALA A 229 1.94 5.06 -8.77
C ALA A 229 3.34 5.41 -8.25
N THR A 230 4.37 4.69 -8.68
CA THR A 230 5.76 5.02 -8.35
C THR A 230 6.17 6.35 -8.95
N MET A 231 5.87 6.59 -10.23
CA MET A 231 6.15 7.89 -10.88
C MET A 231 5.48 9.04 -10.14
N LEU A 232 4.20 8.88 -9.75
CA LEU A 232 3.47 9.86 -8.96
C LEU A 232 4.12 10.06 -7.58
N ALA A 233 4.49 8.97 -6.89
CA ALA A 233 5.16 9.05 -5.60
C ALA A 233 6.51 9.78 -5.67
N LEU A 234 7.30 9.53 -6.72
CA LEU A 234 8.56 10.23 -6.98
C LEU A 234 8.34 11.70 -7.30
N ALA A 235 7.31 12.04 -8.09
CA ALA A 235 6.96 13.43 -8.39
C ALA A 235 6.55 14.19 -7.12
N LEU A 236 5.65 13.62 -6.32
CA LEU A 236 5.22 14.23 -5.06
C LEU A 236 6.38 14.38 -4.06
N THR A 237 7.22 13.35 -3.94
CA THR A 237 8.41 13.39 -3.08
C THR A 237 9.40 14.45 -3.57
N SER A 238 9.59 14.58 -4.89
CA SER A 238 10.42 15.62 -5.50
C SER A 238 9.90 17.01 -5.15
N VAL A 239 8.59 17.25 -5.29
CA VAL A 239 7.96 18.53 -4.99
C VAL A 239 8.13 18.87 -3.51
N VAL A 240 7.86 17.94 -2.61
CA VAL A 240 8.03 18.21 -1.17
C VAL A 240 9.49 18.41 -0.79
N ALA A 241 10.40 17.58 -1.31
CA ALA A 241 11.83 17.77 -1.13
C ALA A 241 12.26 19.16 -1.62
N SER A 242 11.85 19.55 -2.83
CA SER A 242 12.21 20.83 -3.44
C SER A 242 11.81 22.05 -2.62
N ARG A 243 10.68 21.97 -1.90
CA ARG A 243 10.17 23.04 -1.03
C ARG A 243 10.88 23.14 0.31
N ARG A 244 11.57 22.08 0.75
CA ARG A 244 12.29 22.04 2.04
C ARG A 244 13.80 22.24 1.91
N LEU A 245 14.31 22.29 0.68
CA LEU A 245 15.72 22.50 0.39
C LEU A 245 15.99 24.01 0.26
N GLY A 246 16.74 24.58 1.21
CA GLY A 246 16.99 26.03 1.25
C GLY A 246 17.88 26.59 0.14
N THR A 247 18.57 25.75 -0.64
CA THR A 247 19.45 26.20 -1.74
C THR A 247 18.96 25.72 -3.10
N ARG A 248 18.95 26.63 -4.09
CA ARG A 248 18.54 26.36 -5.48
C ARG A 248 19.32 25.19 -6.08
N THR A 249 20.62 25.09 -5.80
CA THR A 249 21.50 24.00 -6.26
C THR A 249 21.06 22.64 -5.74
N ARG A 250 20.73 22.52 -4.45
CA ARG A 250 20.30 21.24 -3.85
C ARG A 250 18.94 20.80 -4.38
N ARG A 251 18.05 21.77 -4.64
CA ARG A 251 16.78 21.52 -5.34
C ARG A 251 17.01 20.94 -6.73
N THR A 252 17.86 21.57 -7.54
CA THR A 252 18.16 21.11 -8.90
C THR A 252 18.82 19.72 -8.92
N ILE A 253 19.72 19.42 -7.96
CA ILE A 253 20.36 18.10 -7.87
C ILE A 253 19.33 17.00 -7.54
N VAL A 254 18.45 17.22 -6.56
CA VAL A 254 17.45 16.22 -6.17
C VAL A 254 16.42 15.99 -7.28
N THR A 255 15.90 17.07 -7.88
CA THR A 255 14.98 16.95 -9.01
C THR A 255 15.66 16.30 -10.21
N GLY A 256 16.89 16.71 -10.54
CA GLY A 256 17.67 16.15 -11.63
C GLY A 256 17.96 14.66 -11.44
N TYR A 257 18.28 14.22 -10.22
CA TYR A 257 18.49 12.81 -9.91
C TYR A 257 17.20 11.98 -10.05
N LEU A 258 16.08 12.48 -9.55
CA LEU A 258 14.79 11.76 -9.65
C LEU A 258 14.31 11.67 -11.10
N VAL A 259 14.46 12.75 -11.87
CA VAL A 259 14.21 12.75 -13.32
C VAL A 259 15.16 11.80 -14.03
N PHE A 260 16.47 11.83 -13.71
CA PHE A 260 17.45 10.92 -14.27
C PHE A 260 17.10 9.46 -14.00
N MET A 261 16.66 9.13 -12.78
CA MET A 261 16.28 7.77 -12.42
C MET A 261 15.07 7.30 -13.24
N VAL A 262 14.06 8.17 -13.44
CA VAL A 262 12.92 7.89 -14.30
C VAL A 262 13.37 7.69 -15.76
N VAL A 263 14.26 8.53 -16.26
CA VAL A 263 14.78 8.46 -17.64
C VAL A 263 15.61 7.21 -17.86
N VAL A 264 16.52 6.85 -16.95
CA VAL A 264 17.35 5.64 -17.05
C VAL A 264 16.47 4.40 -17.06
N VAL A 265 15.48 4.34 -16.18
CA VAL A 265 14.54 3.22 -16.13
C VAL A 265 13.71 3.16 -17.42
N ALA A 266 13.18 4.28 -17.90
CA ALA A 266 12.42 4.33 -19.15
C ALA A 266 13.26 3.98 -20.39
N ALA A 267 14.50 4.44 -20.45
CA ALA A 267 15.42 4.18 -21.55
C ALA A 267 15.88 2.72 -21.57
N TRP A 268 16.18 2.14 -20.41
CA TRP A 268 16.64 0.74 -20.29
C TRP A 268 15.55 -0.26 -20.70
N VAL A 269 14.30 0.01 -20.32
CA VAL A 269 13.17 -0.88 -20.62
C VAL A 269 12.78 -0.81 -22.10
N GLY A 270 13.20 0.24 -22.78
CA GLY A 270 12.74 0.59 -24.11
C GLY A 270 11.41 1.33 -24.02
N VAL A 271 11.43 2.60 -24.41
CA VAL A 271 10.22 3.44 -24.49
C VAL A 271 9.19 2.75 -25.40
N ASP A 272 9.64 2.02 -26.41
CA ASP A 272 8.78 1.24 -27.31
C ASP A 272 8.15 0.03 -26.62
N THR A 273 8.84 -0.69 -25.74
CA THR A 273 8.26 -1.80 -24.95
C THR A 273 7.20 -1.30 -23.98
N ILE A 274 7.44 -0.15 -23.35
CA ILE A 274 6.46 0.52 -22.49
C ILE A 274 5.28 1.00 -23.34
N GLY A 275 5.56 1.76 -24.41
CA GLY A 275 4.57 2.36 -25.29
C GLY A 275 3.67 1.34 -25.96
N THR A 276 4.24 0.27 -26.54
CA THR A 276 3.47 -0.82 -27.15
C THR A 276 2.59 -1.53 -26.14
N ARG A 277 3.00 -1.70 -24.89
CA ARG A 277 2.17 -2.32 -23.83
C ARG A 277 1.06 -1.41 -23.31
N PHE A 278 1.29 -0.10 -23.26
CA PHE A 278 0.24 0.86 -22.95
C PHE A 278 -0.72 1.05 -24.14
N ALA A 279 -0.24 0.91 -25.37
CA ALA A 279 -1.05 1.00 -26.60
C ALA A 279 -1.83 -0.27 -26.91
N SER A 280 -1.24 -1.45 -26.68
CA SER A 280 -1.88 -2.77 -26.78
C SER A 280 -2.63 -3.15 -25.50
N ALA A 281 -2.93 -2.15 -24.65
CA ALA A 281 -3.60 -2.35 -23.39
C ALA A 281 -4.98 -2.97 -23.65
N ASP A 282 -5.09 -4.27 -23.39
CA ASP A 282 -6.41 -4.88 -23.26
C ASP A 282 -7.03 -4.29 -22.00
N TRP A 283 -8.01 -3.40 -22.19
CA TRP A 283 -8.77 -2.77 -21.11
C TRP A 283 -9.74 -3.77 -20.46
N SER A 284 -9.75 -5.03 -20.92
CA SER A 284 -10.50 -6.14 -20.35
C SER A 284 -10.23 -6.35 -18.85
N GLU A 285 -9.00 -6.21 -18.35
CA GLU A 285 -8.71 -6.32 -16.90
C GLU A 285 -9.41 -5.22 -16.07
N LEU A 286 -9.48 -3.99 -16.59
CA LEU A 286 -10.20 -2.89 -15.94
C LEU A 286 -11.71 -3.05 -16.11
N ASN A 287 -12.16 -3.51 -17.27
CA ASN A 287 -13.57 -3.81 -17.53
C ASN A 287 -14.08 -4.98 -16.66
N GLY A 288 -13.28 -6.02 -16.45
CA GLY A 288 -13.61 -7.16 -15.60
C GLY A 288 -13.67 -6.84 -14.10
N ARG A 289 -13.20 -5.65 -13.68
CA ARG A 289 -13.39 -5.16 -12.31
C ARG A 289 -14.56 -4.20 -12.17
N ARG A 290 -15.08 -3.66 -13.28
CA ARG A 290 -16.23 -2.74 -13.24
C ARG A 290 -17.47 -3.42 -12.68
N GLY A 291 -17.67 -4.70 -12.99
CA GLY A 291 -18.76 -5.50 -12.41
C GLY A 291 -18.68 -5.56 -10.89
N ALA A 292 -17.53 -6.00 -10.36
CA ALA A 292 -17.28 -6.04 -8.92
C ALA A 292 -17.44 -4.65 -8.25
N TRP A 293 -16.99 -3.58 -8.90
CA TRP A 293 -17.16 -2.21 -8.36
C TRP A 293 -18.61 -1.74 -8.39
N ALA A 294 -19.37 -2.09 -9.44
CA ALA A 294 -20.78 -1.77 -9.54
C ALA A 294 -21.59 -2.52 -8.46
N ASP A 295 -21.27 -3.79 -8.23
CA ASP A 295 -21.90 -4.59 -7.18
C ASP A 295 -21.55 -4.03 -5.79
N ALA A 296 -20.29 -3.66 -5.54
CA ALA A 296 -19.87 -3.02 -4.29
C ALA A 296 -20.58 -1.68 -4.04
N ALA A 297 -20.68 -0.83 -5.06
CA ALA A 297 -21.41 0.43 -4.97
C ALA A 297 -22.91 0.19 -4.74
N GLY A 298 -23.47 -0.85 -5.36
CA GLY A 298 -24.84 -1.31 -5.13
C GLY A 298 -25.06 -1.70 -3.67
N ILE A 299 -24.16 -2.49 -3.08
CA ILE A 299 -24.21 -2.84 -1.65
C ILE A 299 -24.11 -1.58 -0.79
N ALA A 300 -23.12 -0.71 -1.01
CA ALA A 300 -22.97 0.54 -0.25
C ALA A 300 -24.23 1.42 -0.30
N SER A 301 -24.93 1.47 -1.45
CA SER A 301 -26.19 2.22 -1.58
C SER A 301 -27.37 1.61 -0.82
N LYS A 302 -27.38 0.29 -0.62
CA LYS A 302 -28.41 -0.43 0.15
C LYS A 302 -28.14 -0.40 1.65
N PHE A 303 -26.88 -0.23 2.06
CA PHE A 303 -26.46 -0.21 3.47
C PHE A 303 -25.74 1.11 3.85
N PRO A 304 -26.34 2.29 3.60
CA PRO A 304 -25.61 3.56 3.60
C PRO A 304 -25.17 4.07 4.97
N LEU A 305 -25.85 3.66 6.06
CA LEU A 305 -25.60 4.19 7.40
C LEU A 305 -24.55 3.39 8.17
N THR A 306 -24.68 2.06 8.15
CA THR A 306 -23.89 1.16 9.00
C THR A 306 -23.09 0.15 8.20
N GLY A 307 -23.27 0.10 6.88
CA GLY A 307 -22.79 -0.98 6.03
C GLY A 307 -23.39 -2.34 6.39
N THR A 308 -22.85 -3.39 5.78
CA THR A 308 -23.21 -4.79 6.08
C THR A 308 -22.48 -5.34 7.30
N GLY A 309 -21.47 -4.65 7.82
CA GLY A 309 -20.56 -5.10 8.87
C GLY A 309 -19.14 -5.26 8.33
N LEU A 310 -18.13 -4.86 9.11
CA LEU A 310 -16.71 -5.04 8.75
C LEU A 310 -16.43 -6.50 8.38
N ASN A 311 -15.64 -6.74 7.33
CA ASN A 311 -15.25 -8.08 6.87
C ASN A 311 -16.44 -8.99 6.48
N THR A 312 -17.52 -8.41 5.96
CA THR A 312 -18.72 -9.15 5.50
C THR A 312 -19.00 -9.03 4.01
N TYR A 313 -18.15 -8.34 3.24
CA TYR A 313 -18.35 -8.14 1.81
C TYR A 313 -18.60 -9.45 1.05
N GLY A 314 -17.80 -10.48 1.33
CA GLY A 314 -17.98 -11.81 0.73
C GLY A 314 -19.32 -12.48 1.07
N VAL A 315 -19.96 -12.14 2.19
CA VAL A 315 -21.33 -12.61 2.52
C VAL A 315 -22.36 -11.78 1.77
N ALA A 316 -22.18 -10.46 1.72
CA ALA A 316 -23.08 -9.56 0.99
C ALA A 316 -23.16 -9.90 -0.50
N THR A 317 -22.04 -10.28 -1.12
CA THR A 317 -21.98 -10.66 -2.53
C THR A 317 -22.75 -11.94 -2.87
N LEU A 318 -23.06 -12.80 -1.89
CA LEU A 318 -23.96 -13.95 -2.12
C LEU A 318 -25.38 -13.52 -2.53
N PHE A 319 -25.79 -12.32 -2.14
CA PHE A 319 -27.13 -11.78 -2.42
C PHE A 319 -27.13 -10.66 -3.45
N TYR A 320 -25.99 -9.95 -3.58
CA TYR A 320 -25.93 -8.69 -4.31
C TYR A 320 -24.91 -8.67 -5.45
N GLN A 321 -24.18 -9.77 -5.70
CA GLN A 321 -23.35 -9.88 -6.90
C GLN A 321 -24.24 -10.15 -8.12
N HIS A 322 -24.14 -9.30 -9.15
CA HIS A 322 -24.88 -9.43 -10.40
C HIS A 322 -23.97 -9.57 -11.60
N HIS A 323 -22.66 -9.33 -11.42
CA HIS A 323 -21.66 -9.40 -12.47
C HIS A 323 -20.71 -10.57 -12.23
N ASP A 324 -20.17 -11.12 -13.33
CA ASP A 324 -19.16 -12.18 -13.31
C ASP A 324 -19.51 -13.39 -12.41
N LEU A 325 -20.77 -13.83 -12.46
CA LEU A 325 -21.36 -14.89 -11.61
C LEU A 325 -20.69 -16.27 -11.73
N ALA A 326 -19.76 -16.43 -12.67
CA ALA A 326 -18.89 -17.60 -12.74
C ALA A 326 -17.93 -17.71 -11.54
N TYR A 327 -17.72 -16.61 -10.82
CA TYR A 327 -16.86 -16.52 -9.64
C TYR A 327 -17.63 -15.86 -8.49
N HIS A 328 -17.28 -16.23 -7.26
CA HIS A 328 -17.75 -15.52 -6.07
C HIS A 328 -16.68 -14.51 -5.64
N TYR A 329 -17.04 -13.22 -5.60
CA TYR A 329 -16.12 -12.18 -5.14
C TYR A 329 -16.18 -12.01 -3.63
N ALA A 330 -15.11 -12.44 -2.96
CA ALA A 330 -14.90 -12.17 -1.54
C ALA A 330 -14.44 -10.73 -1.26
N GLU A 331 -13.93 -10.02 -2.27
CA GLU A 331 -13.33 -8.69 -2.16
C GLU A 331 -13.80 -7.79 -3.32
N ALA A 332 -13.97 -6.49 -3.08
CA ALA A 332 -14.40 -5.55 -4.14
C ALA A 332 -13.28 -5.17 -5.11
N HIS A 333 -12.03 -5.56 -4.80
CA HIS A 333 -10.82 -5.07 -5.49
C HIS A 333 -10.72 -3.53 -5.53
N ASN A 334 -11.35 -2.87 -4.56
CA ASN A 334 -11.28 -1.43 -4.29
C ASN A 334 -11.62 -1.20 -2.81
N ASP A 335 -10.59 -0.95 -2.02
CA ASP A 335 -10.71 -0.83 -0.55
C ASP A 335 -11.72 0.25 -0.12
N TYR A 336 -11.88 1.32 -0.91
CA TYR A 336 -12.84 2.38 -0.59
C TYR A 336 -14.28 1.96 -0.80
N LEU A 337 -14.57 1.24 -1.90
CA LEU A 337 -15.90 0.73 -2.17
C LEU A 337 -16.25 -0.39 -1.20
N GLN A 338 -15.29 -1.24 -0.87
CA GLN A 338 -15.48 -2.29 0.12
C GLN A 338 -15.76 -1.71 1.50
N LEU A 339 -14.96 -0.74 1.94
CA LEU A 339 -15.20 -0.09 3.22
C LEU A 339 -16.55 0.62 3.24
N ALA A 340 -16.95 1.27 2.15
CA ALA A 340 -18.28 1.89 2.04
C ALA A 340 -19.43 0.87 2.08
N ALA A 341 -19.22 -0.34 1.54
CA ALA A 341 -20.19 -1.42 1.59
C ALA A 341 -20.28 -2.06 2.99
N GLU A 342 -19.14 -2.21 3.67
CA GLU A 342 -19.04 -2.85 4.98
C GLU A 342 -19.35 -1.91 6.15
N GLY A 343 -19.17 -0.60 5.98
CA GLY A 343 -19.49 0.44 6.97
C GLY A 343 -18.29 0.87 7.80
#